data_AF-A0AAW0ZYN7-F1
#
_entry.id   AF-A0AAW0ZYN7-F1
#
_cell.length_a   1.000
_cell.length_b   1.000
_cell.length_c   1.000
_cell.angle_alpha   90.00
_cell.angle_beta   90.00
_cell.angle_gamma   90.00
#
_symmetry.space_group_name_H-M   'P 1'
#
loop_
_entity.id
_entity.type
_entity.pdbx_description
1 polymer ?
#
loop_
_entity_poly.entity_id
_entity_poly.type
_entity_poly.pdbx_seq_one_letter_code
_entity_poly.pdbx_strand_id
1 'polypeptide(L)'
;MGRKIPGKKHRGVKDPFKQQAKRYAELETKINAPPKNAEEQAIPKSLERVIKLKEAVKSGKITKIKKKKKKKNTLMCVGKQDSRPLHPKAKPEKVVPVFQQKLARRGHSNWIVALN
;
A
#
# COMPACT_ATOMS: atom_id res chain seq x y z
N MET A 1 20.19 27.64 30.16
CA MET A 1 21.38 27.05 29.49
C MET A 1 20.91 25.94 28.56
N GLY A 2 20.97 26.14 27.25
CA GLY A 2 20.35 25.23 26.27
C GLY A 2 21.10 23.91 26.06
N ARG A 3 20.40 22.88 25.58
CA ARG A 3 20.97 21.56 25.23
C ARG A 3 21.92 21.72 24.03
N LYS A 4 23.19 21.32 24.18
CA LYS A 4 24.20 21.41 23.11
C LYS A 4 23.90 20.39 22.02
N ILE A 5 23.54 20.85 20.82
CA ILE A 5 23.29 19.97 19.67
C ILE A 5 24.65 19.53 19.09
N PRO A 6 24.93 18.23 18.96
CA PRO A 6 26.19 17.78 18.38
C PRO A 6 26.23 18.10 16.89
N GLY A 7 27.37 18.63 16.43
CA GLY A 7 27.60 18.95 15.02
C GLY A 7 27.63 17.71 14.12
N LYS A 8 27.34 17.91 12.83
CA LYS A 8 27.39 16.85 11.81
C LYS A 8 28.83 16.38 11.61
N LYS A 9 29.06 15.07 11.81
CA LYS A 9 30.34 14.43 11.46
C LYS A 9 30.33 13.96 9.99
N HIS A 10 31.49 14.03 9.34
CA HIS A 10 31.67 13.49 7.99
C HIS A 10 31.49 11.96 8.00
N ARG A 11 30.61 11.46 7.13
CA ARG A 11 30.36 10.03 6.94
C ARG A 11 31.10 9.58 5.68
N GLY A 12 32.39 9.33 5.82
CA GLY A 12 33.24 8.90 4.73
C GLY A 12 34.69 8.81 5.18
N VAL A 13 35.50 8.07 4.43
CA VAL A 13 36.93 7.96 4.68
C VAL A 13 37.58 9.30 4.32
N LYS A 14 38.37 9.86 5.23
CA LYS A 14 39.02 11.17 5.05
C LYS A 14 40.19 11.10 4.05
N ASP A 15 40.86 9.95 3.97
CA ASP A 15 42.01 9.73 3.10
C ASP A 15 41.57 9.32 1.68
N PRO A 16 41.97 10.04 0.62
CA PRO A 16 41.51 9.78 -0.75
C PRO A 16 41.96 8.41 -1.27
N PHE A 17 43.20 8.00 -0.99
CA PHE A 17 43.72 6.70 -1.42
C PHE A 17 42.98 5.52 -0.78
N LYS A 18 42.62 5.63 0.50
CA LYS A 18 41.83 4.59 1.19
C LYS A 18 40.40 4.52 0.65
N GLN A 19 39.81 5.65 0.26
CA GLN A 19 38.49 5.67 -0.37
C GLN A 19 38.53 5.05 -1.77
N GLN A 20 39.56 5.36 -2.56
CA GLN A 20 39.78 4.76 -3.88
C GLN A 20 39.99 3.25 -3.78
N ALA A 21 40.86 2.78 -2.87
CA ALA A 21 41.09 1.35 -2.67
C ALA A 21 39.81 0.58 -2.32
N LYS A 22 38.98 1.12 -1.42
CA LYS A 22 37.65 0.55 -1.12
C LYS A 22 36.76 0.50 -2.36
N ARG A 23 36.72 1.59 -3.12
CA ARG A 23 35.92 1.67 -4.35
C ARG A 23 36.38 0.66 -5.40
N TYR A 24 37.69 0.49 -5.59
CA TYR A 24 38.24 -0.48 -6.54
C TYR A 24 37.94 -1.92 -6.12
N ALA A 25 38.10 -2.27 -4.85
CA ALA A 25 37.76 -3.60 -4.35
C ALA A 25 36.26 -3.93 -4.54
N GLU A 26 35.37 -2.96 -4.30
CA GLU A 26 33.93 -3.13 -4.55
C GLU A 26 33.58 -3.29 -6.04
N LEU A 27 34.33 -2.62 -6.92
CA LEU A 27 34.10 -2.65 -8.37
C LEU A 27 34.67 -3.92 -9.02
N GLU A 28 35.82 -4.40 -8.56
CA GLU A 28 36.48 -5.61 -9.09
C GLU A 28 35.53 -6.82 -9.08
N THR A 29 34.76 -6.97 -8.00
CA THR A 29 33.77 -8.05 -7.85
C THR A 29 32.53 -7.90 -8.75
N LYS A 30 32.28 -6.74 -9.36
CA LYS A 30 31.05 -6.44 -10.12
C LYS A 30 31.28 -6.32 -11.62
N ILE A 31 32.45 -5.82 -12.05
CA ILE A 31 32.72 -5.52 -13.46
C ILE A 31 32.88 -6.82 -14.27
N ASN A 32 33.50 -7.85 -13.69
CA ASN A 32 33.81 -9.12 -14.36
C ASN A 32 33.30 -10.33 -13.58
N ALA A 33 32.09 -10.28 -13.03
CA ALA A 33 31.48 -11.45 -12.40
C ALA A 33 30.74 -12.27 -13.46
N PRO A 34 31.37 -13.32 -14.07
CA PRO A 34 30.63 -14.23 -14.92
C PRO A 34 29.48 -14.86 -14.10
N PRO A 35 28.38 -15.25 -14.75
CA PRO A 35 27.37 -16.07 -14.10
C PRO A 35 28.04 -17.28 -13.45
N LYS A 36 27.76 -17.53 -12.17
CA LYS A 36 28.37 -18.65 -11.42
C LYS A 36 28.16 -20.01 -12.10
N ASN A 37 27.02 -20.15 -12.76
CA ASN A 37 26.65 -21.31 -13.55
C ASN A 37 26.15 -20.82 -14.91
N ALA A 38 26.80 -21.25 -16.00
CA ALA A 38 26.44 -20.85 -17.36
C ALA A 38 25.07 -21.42 -17.80
N GLU A 39 24.72 -22.60 -17.28
CA GLU A 39 23.48 -23.32 -17.59
C GLU A 39 22.30 -22.94 -16.67
N GLU A 40 22.57 -22.20 -15.59
CA GLU A 40 21.54 -21.82 -14.62
C GLU A 40 20.84 -20.53 -15.04
N GLN A 41 19.68 -20.67 -15.67
CA GLN A 41 18.80 -19.54 -15.92
C GLN A 41 17.83 -19.35 -14.74
N ALA A 42 18.08 -18.32 -13.93
CA ALA A 42 17.18 -17.98 -12.83
C ALA A 42 15.76 -17.70 -13.35
N ILE A 43 14.75 -18.35 -12.76
CA ILE A 43 13.36 -18.11 -13.09
C ILE A 43 13.00 -16.69 -12.64
N PRO A 44 12.38 -15.85 -13.50
CA PRO A 44 11.88 -14.55 -13.10
C PRO A 44 10.95 -14.63 -11.88
N LYS A 45 11.14 -13.72 -10.91
CA LYS A 45 10.33 -13.65 -9.67
C LYS A 45 8.81 -13.59 -9.92
N SER A 46 8.40 -13.06 -11.07
CA SER A 46 6.99 -13.05 -11.49
C SER A 46 6.48 -14.46 -11.77
N LEU A 47 7.25 -15.27 -12.51
CA LEU A 47 6.91 -16.65 -12.83
C LEU A 47 6.94 -17.54 -11.59
N GLU A 48 7.91 -17.36 -10.70
CA GLU A 48 7.95 -18.07 -9.41
C GLU A 48 6.66 -17.87 -8.60
N ARG A 49 6.13 -16.64 -8.56
CA ARG A 49 4.86 -16.36 -7.85
C ARG A 49 3.69 -17.10 -8.48
N VAL A 50 3.62 -17.16 -9.81
CA VAL A 50 2.55 -17.87 -10.53
C VAL A 50 2.63 -19.36 -10.26
N ILE A 51 3.83 -19.95 -10.26
CA ILE A 51 4.05 -21.37 -9.93
C ILE A 51 3.58 -21.65 -8.50
N LYS A 52 4.02 -20.85 -7.53
CA LYS A 52 3.59 -20.96 -6.13
C LYS A 52 2.07 -20.86 -5.96
N LEU A 53 1.42 -19.95 -6.70
CA LEU A 53 -0.04 -19.85 -6.69
C LEU A 53 -0.72 -21.08 -7.28
N LYS A 54 -0.20 -21.63 -8.38
CA LYS A 54 -0.71 -22.89 -8.97
C LYS A 54 -0.58 -24.05 -7.97
N GLU A 55 0.55 -24.18 -7.30
CA GLU A 55 0.78 -25.21 -6.27
C GLU A 55 -0.12 -25.02 -5.05
N ALA A 56 -0.31 -23.79 -4.60
CA ALA A 56 -1.18 -23.47 -3.47
C ALA A 56 -2.67 -23.76 -3.77
N VAL A 57 -3.09 -23.62 -5.04
CA VAL A 57 -4.42 -24.03 -5.50
C VAL A 57 -4.52 -25.56 -5.60
N LYS A 58 -3.51 -26.24 -6.17
CA LYS A 58 -3.47 -27.72 -6.25
C LYS A 58 -3.47 -28.38 -4.87
N SER A 59 -2.74 -27.83 -3.91
CA SER A 59 -2.68 -28.31 -2.52
C SER A 59 -3.88 -27.92 -1.67
N GLY A 60 -4.88 -27.22 -2.24
CA GLY A 60 -6.11 -26.85 -1.54
C GLY A 60 -5.97 -25.75 -0.48
N LYS A 61 -4.78 -25.16 -0.30
CA LYS A 61 -4.52 -24.06 0.65
C LYS A 61 -5.27 -22.78 0.29
N ILE A 62 -5.47 -22.53 -1.01
CA ILE A 62 -6.23 -21.39 -1.52
C ILE A 62 -7.57 -21.88 -2.03
N THR A 63 -8.61 -21.76 -1.19
CA THR A 63 -10.00 -21.96 -1.62
C THR A 63 -10.47 -20.75 -2.42
N LYS A 64 -11.27 -20.97 -3.47
CA LYS A 64 -11.89 -19.89 -4.25
C LYS A 64 -12.86 -19.14 -3.33
N ILE A 65 -12.42 -18.05 -2.70
CA ILE A 65 -13.29 -17.17 -1.93
C ILE A 65 -14.34 -16.62 -2.89
N LYS A 66 -15.60 -17.05 -2.71
CA LYS A 66 -16.72 -16.52 -3.47
C LYS A 66 -16.80 -15.02 -3.20
N LYS A 67 -16.58 -14.19 -4.22
CA LYS A 67 -16.77 -12.74 -4.12
C LYS A 67 -18.19 -12.49 -3.59
N LYS A 68 -18.31 -11.90 -2.40
CA LYS A 68 -19.62 -11.48 -1.88
C LYS A 68 -20.23 -10.52 -2.90
N LYS A 69 -21.34 -10.91 -3.52
CA LYS A 69 -22.12 -10.03 -4.39
C LYS A 69 -22.55 -8.83 -3.56
N LYS A 70 -22.03 -7.64 -3.88
CA LYS A 70 -22.57 -6.40 -3.30
C LYS A 70 -24.04 -6.32 -3.70
N LYS A 71 -24.93 -6.13 -2.73
CA LYS A 71 -26.36 -5.93 -2.99
C LYS A 71 -26.50 -4.67 -3.83
N LYS A 72 -26.96 -4.79 -5.08
CA LYS A 72 -27.16 -3.66 -6.00
C LYS A 72 -28.39 -2.80 -5.66
N ASN A 73 -29.19 -3.21 -4.66
CA ASN A 73 -30.46 -2.56 -4.30
C ASN A 73 -30.42 -1.79 -2.96
N THR A 74 -29.24 -1.55 -2.38
CA THR A 74 -29.18 -0.65 -1.23
C THR A 74 -29.10 0.78 -1.77
N LEU A 75 -30.17 1.55 -1.60
CA LEU A 75 -30.22 2.97 -1.97
C LEU A 75 -28.99 3.68 -1.39
N MET A 76 -28.32 4.47 -2.24
CA MET A 76 -27.11 5.20 -1.88
C MET A 76 -27.44 6.20 -0.78
N CYS A 77 -26.83 6.02 0.40
CA CYS A 77 -26.86 7.00 1.47
C CYS A 77 -25.45 7.59 1.55
N VAL A 78 -25.31 8.84 1.11
CA VAL A 78 -24.03 9.56 1.09
C VAL A 78 -24.02 10.51 2.28
N GLY A 79 -23.01 10.38 3.15
CA GLY A 79 -22.84 11.27 4.29
C GLY A 79 -23.35 10.75 5.63
N LYS A 80 -23.67 9.46 5.80
CA LYS A 80 -23.82 8.89 7.16
C LYS A 80 -22.47 8.90 7.86
N GLN A 81 -22.21 9.95 8.62
CA GLN A 81 -21.10 9.99 9.57
C GLN A 81 -21.55 9.33 10.86
N ASP A 82 -20.97 8.17 11.18
CA ASP A 82 -21.02 7.62 12.53
C ASP A 82 -20.16 8.54 13.40
N SER A 83 -20.76 9.60 13.94
CA SER A 83 -20.09 10.64 14.72
C SER A 83 -19.74 10.15 16.12
N ARG A 84 -18.82 9.18 16.20
CA ARG A 84 -18.16 8.88 17.48
C ARG A 84 -16.89 9.73 17.56
N PRO A 85 -16.81 10.70 18.48
CA PRO A 85 -15.56 11.42 18.69
C PRO A 85 -14.51 10.42 19.19
N LEU A 86 -13.48 10.19 18.38
CA LEU A 86 -12.34 9.32 18.68
C LEU A 86 -11.52 9.82 19.88
N HIS A 87 -11.68 11.08 20.28
CA HIS A 87 -10.89 11.72 21.34
C HIS A 87 -11.70 12.79 22.10
N PRO A 88 -11.60 12.86 23.45
CA PRO A 88 -12.44 13.75 24.29
C PRO A 88 -12.20 15.25 24.09
N LYS A 89 -11.06 15.64 23.48
CA LYS A 89 -10.75 17.04 23.12
C LYS A 89 -10.87 17.33 21.62
N ALA A 90 -11.47 16.43 20.85
CA ALA A 90 -11.67 16.66 19.43
C ALA A 90 -12.67 17.80 19.20
N LYS A 91 -12.38 18.68 18.24
CA LYS A 91 -13.34 19.68 17.79
C LYS A 91 -14.55 18.97 17.18
N PRO A 92 -15.79 19.42 17.43
CA PRO A 92 -16.97 18.83 16.82
C PRO A 92 -16.85 18.89 15.30
N GLU A 93 -17.24 17.81 14.63
CA GLU A 93 -17.21 17.75 13.17
C GLU A 93 -18.23 18.73 12.58
N LYS A 94 -17.89 19.36 11.45
CA LYS A 94 -18.78 20.29 10.76
C LYS A 94 -20.01 19.50 10.29
N VAL A 95 -21.21 20.05 10.50
CA VAL A 95 -22.44 19.44 10.02
C VAL A 95 -22.40 19.36 8.49
N VAL A 96 -22.33 18.14 7.96
CA VAL A 96 -22.41 17.87 6.52
C VAL A 96 -23.80 17.34 6.21
N PRO A 97 -24.54 17.95 5.25
CA PRO A 97 -25.85 17.48 4.85
C PRO A 97 -25.82 16.01 4.40
N VAL A 98 -26.79 15.23 4.85
CA VAL A 98 -26.93 13.82 4.47
C VAL A 98 -27.81 13.74 3.23
N PHE A 99 -27.27 13.18 2.16
CA PHE A 99 -28.01 12.96 0.93
C PHE A 99 -28.58 11.53 0.91
N GLN A 100 -29.91 11.44 0.94
CA GLN A 100 -30.61 10.16 0.87
C GLN A 100 -31.45 10.08 -0.40
N GLN A 101 -31.19 9.06 -1.21
CA GLN A 101 -32.06 8.73 -2.32
C GLN A 101 -33.29 8.01 -1.78
N LYS A 102 -34.49 8.58 -1.98
CA LYS A 102 -35.76 7.91 -1.64
C LYS A 102 -36.26 7.12 -2.84
N LEU A 103 -36.75 5.91 -2.61
CA LEU A 103 -37.41 5.13 -3.65
C LEU A 103 -38.80 5.72 -3.90
N ALA A 104 -39.03 6.27 -5.10
CA ALA A 104 -40.36 6.71 -5.50
C ALA A 104 -41.27 5.49 -5.72
N ARG A 105 -42.51 5.54 -5.21
CA ARG A 105 -43.53 4.52 -5.49
C ARG A 105 -44.01 4.71 -6.94
N ARG A 106 -43.68 3.73 -7.80
CA ARG A 106 -44.07 3.55 -9.21
C ARG A 106 -44.44 4.82 -10.01
N GLY A 107 -43.51 5.24 -10.88
CA GLY A 107 -43.82 6.08 -12.05
C GLY A 107 -43.10 7.43 -12.15
N HIS A 108 -42.41 7.88 -11.11
CA HIS A 108 -41.69 9.16 -11.12
C HIS A 108 -40.20 8.97 -10.83
N SER A 109 -39.37 9.82 -11.42
CA SER A 109 -37.91 9.87 -11.29
C SER A 109 -37.47 9.83 -9.81
N ASN A 110 -36.32 9.20 -9.54
CA ASN A 110 -35.75 9.19 -8.19
C ASN A 110 -35.29 10.60 -7.80
N TRP A 111 -35.70 11.09 -6.63
CA TRP A 111 -35.29 12.39 -6.10
C TRP A 111 -34.26 12.21 -4.98
N ILE A 112 -33.26 13.09 -4.97
CA ILE A 112 -32.28 13.21 -3.88
C ILE A 112 -32.79 14.29 -2.93
N VAL A 113 -32.93 13.94 -1.64
CA VAL A 113 -33.31 14.89 -0.59
C VAL A 113 -32.09 15.16 0.27
N ALA A 114 -31.76 16.45 0.46
CA ALA A 114 -30.80 16.89 1.44
C ALA A 114 -31.49 16.97 2.81
N LEU A 115 -30.92 16.31 3.81
CA LEU A 115 -31.34 16.41 5.20
C LEU A 115 -30.20 17.11 5.96
N ASN A 116 -30.55 18.15 6.73
CA ASN A 116 -29.64 18.81 7.66
C ASN A 116 -29.71 18.18 9.04
#